data_AF-A0A498K067-F1
#
_entry.id   AF-A0A498K067-F1
#
_cell.length_a   1.000
_cell.length_b   1.000
_cell.length_c   1.000
_cell.angle_alpha   90.00
_cell.angle_beta   90.00
_cell.angle_gamma   90.00
#
_symmetry.space_group_name_H-M   'P 1'
#
loop_
_entity.id
_entity.type
_entity.pdbx_description
1 polymer ?
#
loop_
_entity_poly.entity_id
_entity_poly.type
_entity_poly.pdbx_seq_one_letter_code
_entity_poly.pdbx_strand_id
1 'polypeptide(L)'
;MEKKKEEKNNNVWDAIKEIPNLDAPSHYKAVALVQKLGMKKEFLKMTPEEHSEWIKYNMEHNFLRKEYLSDEFPIEPEDDKSEDEENDDELGNQTQEQQRQIANAWRADITTNMWTNVASDSIQR
;
A
#
# COMPACT_ATOMS: atom_id res chain seq x y z
N MET A 1 31.14 -11.96 37.94
CA MET A 1 29.93 -11.20 37.55
C MET A 1 29.85 -11.22 36.04
N GLU A 2 29.13 -12.19 35.50
CA GLU A 2 28.89 -12.33 34.06
C GLU A 2 28.01 -11.17 33.60
N LYS A 3 28.58 -10.23 32.85
CA LYS A 3 27.81 -9.24 32.12
C LYS A 3 27.12 -9.97 30.96
N LYS A 4 25.91 -10.49 31.20
CA LYS A 4 25.01 -10.90 30.12
C LYS A 4 24.83 -9.68 29.23
N LYS A 5 25.46 -9.69 28.06
CA LYS A 5 25.09 -8.81 26.96
C LYS A 5 23.67 -9.21 26.61
N GLU A 6 22.72 -8.51 27.20
CA GLU A 6 21.35 -8.50 26.75
C GLU A 6 21.43 -7.88 25.35
N GLU A 7 21.55 -8.75 24.35
CA GLU A 7 21.26 -8.42 22.98
C GLU A 7 19.80 -8.01 23.00
N LYS A 8 19.55 -6.72 23.27
CA LYS A 8 18.29 -6.05 23.00
C LYS A 8 18.12 -6.18 21.51
N ASN A 9 17.52 -7.29 21.13
CA ASN A 9 17.10 -7.60 19.79
C ASN A 9 15.86 -6.74 19.55
N ASN A 10 16.14 -5.44 19.33
CA ASN A 10 15.26 -4.29 19.08
C ASN A 10 14.13 -4.65 18.12
N ASN A 11 13.15 -5.36 18.64
CA ASN A 11 11.99 -5.79 17.90
C ASN A 11 11.01 -4.62 17.95
N VAL A 12 10.76 -4.02 16.80
CA VAL A 12 9.85 -2.89 16.70
C VAL A 12 8.46 -3.27 17.18
N TRP A 13 8.02 -4.54 17.09
CA TRP A 13 6.76 -4.97 17.72
C TRP A 13 6.76 -4.78 19.24
N ASP A 14 7.82 -5.20 19.92
CA ASP A 14 7.94 -5.00 21.38
C ASP A 14 8.03 -3.51 21.72
N ALA A 15 8.75 -2.73 20.90
CA ALA A 15 8.81 -1.28 21.07
C ALA A 15 7.46 -0.58 20.84
N ILE A 16 6.65 -1.05 19.88
CA ILE A 16 5.30 -0.54 19.61
C ILE A 16 4.39 -0.83 20.82
N LYS A 17 4.50 -2.01 21.43
CA LYS A 17 3.72 -2.40 22.61
C LYS A 17 4.11 -1.66 23.88
N GLU A 18 5.36 -1.23 24.00
CA GLU A 18 5.85 -0.47 25.16
C GLU A 18 5.35 0.99 25.19
N ILE A 19 4.72 1.48 24.12
CA ILE A 19 4.20 2.86 24.06
C ILE A 19 2.98 2.99 25.00
N PRO A 20 3.08 3.76 26.10
CA PRO A 20 1.97 3.90 27.03
C PRO A 20 0.81 4.66 26.38
N ASN A 21 -0.43 4.28 26.73
CA ASN A 21 -1.70 4.86 26.25
C ASN A 21 -2.04 4.64 24.77
N LEU A 22 -1.37 3.71 24.10
CA LEU A 22 -1.68 3.37 22.73
C LEU A 22 -2.71 2.21 22.69
N ASP A 23 -3.80 2.40 21.97
CA ASP A 23 -4.85 1.40 21.83
C ASP A 23 -4.43 0.27 20.87
N ALA A 24 -5.00 -0.93 21.05
CA ALA A 24 -4.69 -2.08 20.19
C ALA A 24 -4.86 -1.79 18.68
N PRO A 25 -5.93 -1.10 18.23
CA PRO A 25 -6.03 -0.66 16.83
C PRO A 25 -4.85 0.22 16.36
N SER A 26 -4.35 1.13 17.19
CA SER A 26 -3.21 1.97 16.83
C SER A 26 -1.89 1.19 16.76
N HIS A 27 -1.70 0.17 17.62
CA HIS A 27 -0.58 -0.77 17.46
C HIS A 27 -0.62 -1.45 16.08
N TYR A 28 -1.80 -1.90 15.65
CA TYR A 28 -1.99 -2.56 14.37
C TYR A 28 -1.78 -1.63 13.17
N LYS A 29 -2.18 -0.35 13.27
CA LYS A 29 -1.85 0.68 12.27
C LYS A 29 -0.35 0.90 12.14
N ALA A 30 0.37 0.97 13.26
CA ALA A 30 1.82 1.14 13.27
C ALA A 30 2.51 -0.05 12.58
N VAL A 31 2.09 -1.28 12.88
CA VAL A 31 2.59 -2.50 12.21
C VAL A 31 2.33 -2.48 10.71
N ALA A 32 1.15 -2.02 10.26
CA ALA A 32 0.83 -1.93 8.84
C ALA A 32 1.72 -0.93 8.09
N LEU A 33 2.15 0.17 8.75
CA LEU A 33 3.12 1.11 8.18
C LEU A 33 4.51 0.48 8.08
N VAL A 34 4.94 -0.25 9.12
CA VAL A 34 6.21 -0.98 9.14
C VAL A 34 6.24 -2.08 8.07
N GLN A 35 5.12 -2.75 7.81
CA GLN A 35 4.95 -3.71 6.72
C GLN A 35 5.18 -3.05 5.34
N LYS A 36 4.60 -1.86 5.11
CA LYS A 36 4.80 -1.11 3.85
C LYS A 36 6.26 -0.74 3.60
N LEU A 37 7.04 -0.58 4.67
CA LEU A 37 8.48 -0.34 4.61
C LEU A 37 9.32 -1.62 4.38
N GLY A 38 8.68 -2.77 4.17
CA GLY A 38 9.34 -4.03 3.82
C GLY A 38 9.90 -4.82 5.01
N MET A 39 9.57 -4.42 6.25
CA MET A 39 10.11 -5.03 7.48
C MET A 39 9.34 -6.29 7.91
N LYS A 40 9.38 -7.33 7.07
CA LYS A 40 8.63 -8.58 7.28
C LYS A 40 9.13 -9.45 8.44
N LYS A 41 10.38 -9.26 8.88
CA LYS A 41 11.03 -10.06 9.95
C LYS A 41 10.41 -9.88 11.33
N GLU A 42 9.55 -8.89 11.50
CA GLU A 42 8.97 -8.52 12.78
C GLU A 42 7.75 -9.34 13.16
N PHE A 43 7.03 -9.84 12.14
CA PHE A 43 5.94 -10.81 12.31
C PHE A 43 6.44 -12.14 12.86
N LEU A 44 7.74 -12.47 12.70
CA LEU A 44 8.33 -13.70 13.22
C LEU A 44 8.37 -13.75 14.75
N LYS A 45 8.24 -12.59 15.41
CA LYS A 45 8.20 -12.46 16.86
C LYS A 45 6.81 -12.20 17.43
N MET A 46 5.78 -12.02 16.59
CA MET A 46 4.39 -11.98 17.05
C MET A 46 3.91 -13.37 17.44
N THR A 47 3.04 -13.43 18.44
CA THR A 47 2.31 -14.68 18.68
C THR A 47 1.27 -14.91 17.57
N PRO A 48 0.86 -16.17 17.33
CA PRO A 48 -0.20 -16.48 16.36
C PRO A 48 -1.50 -15.72 16.62
N GLU A 49 -1.84 -15.46 17.88
CA GLU A 49 -3.04 -14.73 18.29
C GLU A 49 -2.93 -13.24 17.93
N GLU A 50 -1.82 -12.58 18.27
CA GLU A 50 -1.57 -11.18 17.91
C GLU A 50 -1.59 -10.99 16.39
N HIS A 51 -0.99 -11.93 15.66
CA HIS A 51 -0.97 -11.91 14.20
C HIS A 51 -2.37 -12.11 13.60
N SER A 52 -3.19 -12.98 14.18
CA SER A 52 -4.59 -13.20 13.77
C SER A 52 -5.45 -11.96 14.01
N GLU A 53 -5.32 -11.32 15.17
CA GLU A 53 -6.04 -10.07 15.48
C GLU A 53 -5.64 -8.94 14.52
N TRP A 54 -4.35 -8.82 14.22
CA TRP A 54 -3.87 -7.86 13.23
C TRP A 54 -4.44 -8.14 11.83
N ILE A 55 -4.46 -9.40 11.39
CA ILE A 55 -5.06 -9.79 10.10
C ILE A 55 -6.54 -9.41 10.06
N LYS A 56 -7.28 -9.70 11.13
CA LYS A 56 -8.70 -9.37 11.26
C LYS A 56 -8.90 -7.85 11.15
N TYR A 57 -8.15 -7.08 11.94
CA TYR A 57 -8.17 -5.62 11.91
C TYR A 57 -7.87 -5.08 10.51
N ASN A 58 -6.83 -5.59 9.86
CA ASN A 58 -6.40 -5.13 8.54
C ASN A 58 -7.43 -5.49 7.45
N MET A 59 -8.12 -6.62 7.57
CA MET A 59 -9.23 -6.96 6.67
C MET A 59 -10.40 -6.00 6.86
N GLU A 60 -10.87 -5.80 8.09
CA GLU A 60 -11.97 -4.86 8.40
C GLU A 60 -11.65 -3.44 7.92
N HIS A 61 -10.42 -2.96 8.14
CA HIS A 61 -10.04 -1.59 7.82
C HIS A 61 -9.74 -1.35 6.33
N ASN A 62 -9.21 -2.35 5.60
CA ASN A 62 -9.01 -2.24 4.15
C ASN A 62 -10.31 -2.42 3.36
N PHE A 63 -11.24 -3.23 3.86
CA PHE A 63 -12.55 -3.42 3.23
C PHE A 63 -13.32 -2.09 3.18
N LEU A 64 -13.35 -1.37 4.30
CA LEU A 64 -13.97 -0.05 4.40
C LEU A 64 -13.29 1.01 3.50
N ARG A 65 -11.97 0.94 3.34
CA ARG A 65 -11.22 1.87 2.48
C ARG A 65 -11.51 1.65 0.99
N LYS A 66 -11.82 0.41 0.59
CA LYS A 66 -12.19 0.05 -0.79
C LYS A 66 -13.65 0.41 -1.11
N GLU A 67 -14.56 0.26 -0.16
CA GLU A 67 -15.97 0.61 -0.35
C GLU A 67 -16.20 2.13 -0.47
N TYR A 68 -15.48 2.96 0.29
CA TYR A 68 -15.62 4.44 0.23
C TYR A 68 -15.09 5.07 -1.08
N LEU A 69 -14.29 4.34 -1.87
CA LEU A 69 -13.82 4.78 -3.19
C LEU A 69 -14.79 4.42 -4.34
N SER A 70 -15.91 3.74 -4.02
CA SER A 70 -16.94 3.41 -5.01
C SER A 70 -18.01 4.50 -5.16
N ASP A 71 -18.01 5.52 -4.28
CA ASP A 71 -18.84 6.72 -4.42
C ASP A 71 -18.06 7.77 -5.23
N GLU A 72 -17.82 7.44 -6.50
CA GLU A 72 -17.18 8.31 -7.47
C GLU A 72 -18.11 9.51 -7.71
N PHE A 73 -17.72 10.67 -7.16
CA PHE A 73 -18.44 11.92 -7.39
C PHE A 73 -18.65 12.13 -8.89
N PRO A 74 -19.86 12.52 -9.32
CA PRO A 74 -20.06 12.89 -10.71
C PRO A 74 -19.07 14.02 -11.05
N ILE A 75 -18.28 13.79 -12.10
CA ILE A 75 -17.38 14.80 -12.67
C ILE A 75 -18.25 16.01 -13.00
N GLU A 76 -18.13 17.08 -12.19
CA GLU A 76 -18.73 18.35 -12.55
C GLU A 76 -18.07 18.80 -13.86
N PRO A 77 -18.86 19.18 -14.89
CA PRO A 77 -18.28 19.63 -16.13
C PRO A 77 -17.41 20.86 -15.85
N GLU A 78 -16.11 20.74 -16.15
CA GLU A 78 -15.17 21.86 -16.08
C GLU A 78 -15.54 22.91 -17.14
N ASP A 79 -16.27 23.92 -16.71
CA ASP A 79 -16.37 25.23 -17.35
C ASP A 79 -16.26 26.29 -16.24
N ASP A 80 -15.05 26.46 -15.72
CA ASP A 80 -14.53 27.79 -15.38
C ASP A 80 -13.03 27.70 -15.10
N LYS A 81 -12.24 28.25 -16.03
CA LYS A 81 -10.81 28.47 -15.86
C LYS A 81 -10.58 29.44 -14.69
N SER A 82 -10.11 28.95 -13.56
CA SER A 82 -9.38 29.81 -12.63
C SER A 82 -7.89 29.71 -12.93
N GLU A 83 -7.41 30.66 -13.72
CA GLU A 83 -6.00 31.04 -13.75
C GLU A 83 -5.66 31.63 -12.38
N ASP A 84 -4.95 30.90 -11.54
CA ASP A 84 -4.21 31.54 -10.45
C ASP A 84 -2.91 30.79 -10.15
N GLU A 85 -1.95 31.61 -9.74
CA GLU A 85 -0.53 31.53 -10.02
C GLU A 85 0.26 30.54 -9.15
N GLU A 86 1.43 30.20 -9.71
CA GLU A 86 2.69 29.84 -9.05
C GLU A 86 2.62 29.16 -7.68
N ASN A 87 2.91 27.85 -7.67
CA ASN A 87 3.79 27.30 -6.64
C ASN A 87 4.84 26.39 -7.29
N ASP A 88 6.06 26.88 -7.21
CA ASP A 88 7.33 26.21 -7.42
C ASP A 88 7.49 25.11 -6.35
N ASP A 89 7.46 23.84 -6.76
CA ASP A 89 8.05 22.72 -6.01
C ASP A 89 8.22 21.52 -6.97
N GLU A 90 9.34 21.54 -7.68
CA GLU A 90 9.86 20.45 -8.49
C GLU A 90 10.36 19.29 -7.59
N LEU A 91 9.52 18.30 -7.29
CA LEU A 91 9.98 16.95 -6.94
C LEU A 91 8.92 15.85 -7.18
N GLY A 92 8.78 15.41 -8.43
CA GLY A 92 8.27 14.06 -8.74
C GLY A 92 6.77 13.90 -8.99
N ASN A 93 6.06 14.98 -9.32
CA ASN A 93 4.60 14.93 -9.54
C ASN A 93 4.32 14.60 -11.02
N GLN A 94 4.43 13.33 -11.41
CA GLN A 94 3.94 12.90 -12.72
C GLN A 94 2.47 13.32 -12.84
N THR A 95 2.12 14.16 -13.82
CA THR A 95 0.75 14.68 -14.00
C THR A 95 -0.22 13.50 -14.10
N GLN A 96 -1.45 13.66 -13.57
CA GLN A 96 -2.50 12.62 -13.65
C GLN A 96 -2.66 12.06 -15.08
N GLU A 97 -2.53 12.94 -16.08
CA GLU A 97 -2.51 12.57 -17.50
C GLU A 97 -1.41 11.56 -17.85
N GLN A 98 -0.20 11.83 -17.41
CA GLN A 98 0.95 10.98 -17.69
C GLN A 98 0.77 9.61 -17.01
N GLN A 99 0.23 9.56 -15.79
CA GLN A 99 -0.06 8.28 -15.11
C GLN A 99 -1.14 7.48 -15.87
N ARG A 100 -2.18 8.16 -16.37
CA ARG A 100 -3.21 7.55 -17.22
C ARG A 100 -2.61 6.96 -18.49
N GLN A 101 -1.69 7.68 -19.14
CA GLN A 101 -1.00 7.20 -20.33
C GLN A 101 -0.14 5.97 -20.05
N ILE A 102 0.62 5.95 -18.94
CA ILE A 102 1.41 4.78 -18.54
C ILE A 102 0.51 3.56 -18.28
N ALA A 103 -0.60 3.75 -17.56
CA ALA A 103 -1.53 2.67 -17.26
C ALA A 103 -2.18 2.12 -18.55
N ASN A 104 -2.56 2.99 -19.48
CA ASN A 104 -3.14 2.59 -20.76
C ASN A 104 -2.12 1.86 -21.65
N ALA A 105 -0.87 2.31 -21.68
CA ALA A 105 0.20 1.64 -22.41
C ALA A 105 0.45 0.22 -21.87
N TRP A 106 0.48 0.05 -20.54
CA TRP A 106 0.63 -1.27 -19.92
C TRP A 106 -0.53 -2.21 -20.23
N ARG A 107 -1.78 -1.70 -20.23
CA ARG A 107 -2.97 -2.50 -20.61
C ARG A 107 -2.91 -2.93 -22.08
N ALA A 108 -2.46 -2.05 -22.97
CA ALA A 108 -2.30 -2.35 -24.39
C ALA A 108 -1.27 -3.48 -24.60
N ASP A 109 -0.12 -3.39 -23.93
CA ASP A 109 0.93 -4.42 -24.01
C ASP A 109 0.45 -5.82 -23.56
N ILE A 110 -0.28 -5.89 -22.43
CA ILE A 110 -0.88 -7.15 -21.96
C ILE A 110 -1.87 -7.70 -22.99
N THR A 111 -2.71 -6.83 -23.55
CA THR A 111 -3.69 -7.25 -24.56
C THR A 111 -2.98 -7.77 -25.80
N THR A 112 -1.99 -7.05 -26.32
CA THR A 112 -1.20 -7.50 -27.46
C THR A 112 -0.54 -8.86 -27.19
N ASN A 113 0.07 -9.05 -26.02
CA ASN A 113 0.72 -10.31 -25.64
C ASN A 113 -0.27 -11.48 -25.50
N MET A 114 -1.50 -11.25 -25.05
CA MET A 114 -2.53 -12.29 -25.02
C MET A 114 -2.99 -12.67 -26.44
N TRP A 115 -3.12 -11.68 -27.32
CA TRP A 115 -3.59 -11.92 -28.69
C TRP A 115 -2.53 -12.55 -29.59
N THR A 116 -1.24 -12.22 -29.40
CA THR A 116 -0.13 -12.82 -30.16
C THR A 116 0.13 -14.27 -29.76
N ASN A 117 0.04 -14.62 -28.48
CA ASN A 117 0.20 -16.00 -28.02
C ASN A 117 -0.90 -16.92 -28.58
N VAL A 118 -2.16 -16.46 -28.60
CA VAL A 118 -3.28 -17.22 -29.17
C VAL A 118 -3.14 -17.40 -30.69
N ALA A 119 -2.63 -16.39 -31.40
CA ALA A 119 -2.36 -16.48 -32.83
C ALA A 119 -1.16 -17.39 -33.17
N SER A 120 -0.17 -17.48 -32.26
CA SER A 120 1.04 -18.29 -32.46
C SER A 120 0.80 -19.79 -32.24
N ASP A 121 -0.05 -20.15 -31.27
CA ASP A 121 -0.46 -21.54 -31.00
C ASP A 121 -1.30 -22.15 -32.15
N SER A 122 -1.85 -21.30 -33.01
CA SER A 122 -2.65 -21.69 -34.17
C SER A 122 -1.81 -22.04 -35.41
N ILE A 123 -0.51 -21.75 -35.41
CA ILE A 123 0.41 -21.96 -36.56
C ILE A 123 1.30 -23.21 -36.36
N GLN A 124 1.29 -23.84 -35.18
CA GLN A 124 2.09 -25.04 -34.88
C GLN A 124 1.28 -26.35 -34.74
N ARG A 125 0.06 -26.43 -35.27
CA ARG A 125 -0.72 -27.68 -35.36
C ARG A 125 -0.98 -28.10 -36.80
#